data_AF-A0A6J2TLB7-F1
#
_entry.id   AF-A0A6J2TLB7-F1
#
_cell.length_a   1.000
_cell.length_b   1.000
_cell.length_c   1.000
_cell.angle_alpha   90.00
_cell.angle_beta   90.00
_cell.angle_gamma   90.00
#
_symmetry.space_group_name_H-M   'P 1'
#
loop_
_entity.id
_entity.type
_entity.pdbx_description
1 polymer ?
#
loop_
_entity_poly.entity_id
_entity_poly.type
_entity_poly.pdbx_seq_one_letter_code
_entity_poly.pdbx_strand_id
1 'polypeptide(L)'
;MIGKYLNGLLMLTLCCVSNADLVKQCAEQQKLATHLAQSCCELTRPSLDKGNAECRSSLNLPKRKFNFAERYTINMCIEECNYIASGYIDIDPPYRLDPVRIEENLQIIMPEPKTKSVKFMTETYSKCEKFRQHHASRFTLHLPDVEFIEQPCNPFALQITICMRIFAMQNCPREFFVNSKECNMTKNYFLNCVGDIGSNLS
;
A
#
# COMPACT_ATOMS: atom_id res chain seq x y z
N MET A 1 -14.63 8.36 -56.06
CA MET A 1 -14.91 7.56 -54.84
C MET A 1 -13.59 7.18 -54.17
N ILE A 2 -12.95 8.12 -53.47
CA ILE A 2 -11.71 7.86 -52.70
C ILE A 2 -11.89 8.65 -51.40
N GLY A 3 -12.54 8.04 -50.41
CA GLY A 3 -12.93 8.79 -49.21
C GLY A 3 -13.54 7.97 -48.08
N LYS A 4 -13.17 6.69 -47.93
CA LYS A 4 -13.69 5.84 -46.85
C LYS A 4 -12.69 4.92 -46.12
N TYR A 5 -11.39 4.96 -46.43
CA TYR A 5 -10.42 4.04 -45.82
C TYR A 5 -9.31 4.69 -44.96
N LEU A 6 -9.31 6.01 -44.75
CA LEU A 6 -8.25 6.67 -43.97
C LEU A 6 -8.54 6.83 -42.46
N ASN A 7 -9.76 6.59 -41.98
CA ASN A 7 -10.13 6.85 -40.58
C ASN A 7 -9.97 5.64 -39.63
N GLY A 8 -9.73 4.44 -40.15
CA GLY A 8 -9.57 3.23 -39.31
C GLY A 8 -8.15 3.01 -38.78
N LEU A 9 -7.13 3.41 -39.56
CA LEU A 9 -5.72 3.13 -39.22
C LEU A 9 -5.13 4.11 -38.19
N LEU A 10 -5.70 5.33 -38.09
CA LEU A 10 -5.27 6.35 -37.12
C LEU A 10 -5.75 6.02 -35.69
N MET A 11 -6.91 5.37 -35.53
CA MET A 11 -7.44 4.98 -34.21
C MET A 11 -6.69 3.81 -33.58
N LEU A 12 -6.17 2.87 -34.38
CA LEU A 12 -5.39 1.73 -33.89
C LEU A 12 -3.95 2.08 -33.49
N THR A 13 -3.39 3.16 -34.03
CA THR A 13 -2.06 3.64 -33.62
C THR A 13 -2.11 4.47 -32.33
N LEU A 14 -3.22 5.16 -32.04
CA LEU A 14 -3.41 5.92 -30.79
C LEU A 14 -3.57 5.02 -29.55
N CYS A 15 -4.16 3.83 -29.66
CA CYS A 15 -4.30 2.90 -28.53
C CYS A 15 -3.00 2.18 -28.14
N CYS A 16 -2.04 2.04 -29.07
CA CYS A 16 -0.74 1.43 -28.76
C CYS A 16 0.24 2.45 -28.18
N VAL A 17 0.14 3.72 -28.57
CA VAL A 17 0.98 4.81 -28.05
C VAL A 17 0.58 5.16 -26.61
N SER A 18 -0.72 5.18 -26.29
CA SER A 18 -1.21 5.49 -24.94
C SER A 18 -0.68 4.53 -23.87
N ASN A 19 -0.51 3.24 -24.20
CA ASN A 19 0.02 2.26 -23.25
C ASN A 19 1.54 2.36 -23.09
N ALA A 20 2.29 2.64 -24.15
CA ALA A 20 3.75 2.80 -24.07
C ALA A 20 4.13 4.06 -23.29
N ASP A 21 3.44 5.17 -23.56
CA ASP A 21 3.64 6.44 -22.86
C ASP A 21 3.25 6.33 -21.39
N LEU A 22 2.14 5.65 -21.08
CA LEU A 22 1.74 5.41 -19.70
C LEU A 22 2.74 4.52 -18.96
N VAL A 23 3.23 3.42 -19.57
CA VAL A 23 4.25 2.55 -18.97
C VAL A 23 5.53 3.31 -18.67
N LYS A 24 5.99 4.13 -19.62
CA LYS A 24 7.16 4.98 -19.43
C LYS A 24 6.96 6.02 -18.32
N GLN A 25 5.80 6.68 -18.32
CA GLN A 25 5.43 7.64 -17.28
C GLN A 25 5.39 7.00 -15.89
N CYS A 26 4.80 5.81 -15.76
CA CYS A 26 4.76 5.05 -14.52
C CYS A 26 6.17 4.71 -14.01
N ALA A 27 7.07 4.28 -14.90
CA ALA A 27 8.45 3.97 -14.55
C ALA A 27 9.22 5.21 -14.07
N GLU A 28 9.08 6.34 -14.75
CA GLU A 28 9.74 7.61 -14.41
C GLU A 28 9.24 8.18 -13.08
N GLN A 29 7.93 8.03 -12.79
CA GLN A 29 7.30 8.62 -11.61
C GLN A 29 7.38 7.73 -10.37
N GLN A 30 7.59 6.41 -10.51
CA GLN A 30 7.53 5.45 -9.40
C GLN A 30 8.35 5.85 -8.18
N LYS A 31 9.63 6.21 -8.36
CA LYS A 31 10.52 6.54 -7.25
C LYS A 31 10.07 7.79 -6.50
N LEU A 32 9.69 8.82 -7.24
CA LEU A 32 9.25 10.10 -6.68
C LEU A 32 7.89 9.96 -6.00
N ALA A 33 6.94 9.30 -6.65
CA ALA A 33 5.60 9.06 -6.11
C ALA A 33 5.65 8.21 -4.82
N THR A 34 6.48 7.15 -4.79
CA THR A 34 6.65 6.32 -3.59
C THR A 34 7.25 7.13 -2.43
N HIS A 35 8.21 8.03 -2.72
CA HIS A 35 8.82 8.88 -1.70
C HIS A 35 7.83 9.92 -1.14
N LEU A 36 7.00 10.51 -2.00
CA LEU A 36 6.09 11.59 -1.63
C LEU A 36 4.75 11.12 -1.07
N ALA A 37 4.35 9.87 -1.29
CA ALA A 37 3.04 9.34 -0.87
C ALA A 37 2.73 9.69 0.60
N GLN A 38 3.70 9.47 1.49
CA GLN A 38 3.55 9.73 2.92
C GLN A 38 3.34 11.21 3.27
N SER A 39 3.95 12.13 2.52
CA SER A 39 3.78 13.57 2.74
C SER A 39 2.53 14.13 2.06
N CYS A 40 1.94 13.39 1.11
CA CYS A 40 0.82 13.86 0.30
C CYS A 40 -0.55 13.52 0.89
N CYS A 41 -0.66 12.43 1.63
CA CYS A 41 -1.87 12.06 2.34
C CYS A 41 -1.53 11.63 3.76
N GLU A 42 -2.02 12.37 4.74
CA GLU A 42 -1.75 12.10 6.16
C GLU A 42 -2.24 10.69 6.58
N LEU A 43 -3.31 10.20 5.95
CA LEU A 43 -3.90 8.89 6.21
C LEU A 43 -3.11 7.70 5.65
N THR A 44 -2.00 7.93 4.94
CA THR A 44 -1.09 6.85 4.53
C THR A 44 -0.13 6.41 5.63
N ARG A 45 -0.09 7.18 6.73
CA ARG A 45 0.60 6.86 7.97
C ARG A 45 -0.39 6.63 9.10
N PRO A 46 -1.30 5.64 9.03
CA PRO A 46 -1.80 5.13 10.30
C PRO A 46 -0.59 4.77 11.13
N SER A 47 -0.57 5.19 12.41
CA SER A 47 0.61 5.18 13.28
C SER A 47 1.08 3.76 13.67
N LEU A 48 1.09 2.84 12.72
CA LEU A 48 1.85 1.58 12.71
C LEU A 48 3.36 1.83 12.94
N ASP A 49 3.82 3.08 12.84
CA ASP A 49 5.18 3.47 13.23
C ASP A 49 5.40 3.48 14.76
N LYS A 50 4.33 3.55 15.56
CA LYS A 50 4.42 3.37 17.02
C LYS A 50 4.53 1.87 17.29
N GLY A 51 5.68 1.43 17.82
CA GLY A 51 6.06 0.02 17.93
C GLY A 51 7.08 -0.43 16.88
N ASN A 52 7.21 0.29 15.76
CA ASN A 52 8.16 -0.05 14.70
C ASN A 52 9.62 -0.07 15.20
N ALA A 53 10.00 0.84 16.10
CA ALA A 53 11.33 0.82 16.72
C ALA A 53 11.54 -0.42 17.63
N GLU A 54 10.53 -0.78 18.41
CA GLU A 54 10.56 -1.93 19.34
C GLU A 54 10.59 -3.25 18.55
N CYS A 55 9.66 -3.43 17.60
CA CYS A 55 9.62 -4.57 16.68
C CYS A 55 10.88 -4.66 15.80
N ARG A 56 11.46 -3.53 15.36
CA ARG A 56 12.73 -3.56 14.64
C ARG A 56 13.89 -3.98 15.54
N SER A 57 13.87 -3.58 16.80
CA SER A 57 14.93 -3.90 17.76
C SER A 57 14.95 -5.38 18.14
N SER A 58 13.79 -6.05 18.18
CA SER A 58 13.68 -7.49 18.50
C SER A 58 14.28 -8.40 17.42
N LEU A 59 14.42 -7.92 16.18
CA LEU A 59 14.96 -8.69 15.05
C LEU A 59 16.50 -8.81 15.04
N ASN A 60 17.22 -8.20 15.99
CA ASN A 60 18.68 -8.30 16.10
C ASN A 60 19.45 -8.07 14.79
N LEU A 61 18.97 -7.11 13.98
CA LEU A 61 19.43 -6.91 12.61
C LEU A 61 20.93 -6.57 12.54
N PRO A 62 21.69 -7.14 11.57
CA PRO A 62 23.10 -6.82 11.41
C PRO A 62 23.30 -5.36 10.99
N LYS A 63 24.37 -4.72 11.47
CA LYS A 63 24.69 -3.31 11.17
C LYS A 63 25.31 -3.16 9.78
N ARG A 64 24.52 -3.41 8.73
CA ARG A 64 24.91 -3.24 7.31
C ARG A 64 23.75 -2.76 6.45
N LYS A 65 24.02 -2.50 5.17
CA LYS A 65 22.96 -2.24 4.18
C LYS A 65 22.29 -3.55 3.78
N PHE A 66 20.96 -3.49 3.64
CA PHE A 66 20.13 -4.60 3.20
C PHE A 66 19.78 -4.46 1.72
N ASN A 67 19.76 -5.57 0.99
CA ASN A 67 19.26 -5.60 -0.38
C ASN A 67 17.71 -5.52 -0.41
N PHE A 68 17.10 -5.58 -1.60
CA PHE A 68 15.64 -5.46 -1.70
C PHE A 68 14.89 -6.60 -0.99
N ALA A 69 15.29 -7.84 -1.22
CA ALA A 69 14.65 -9.02 -0.61
C ALA A 69 14.75 -8.95 0.92
N GLU A 70 15.94 -8.67 1.44
CA GLU A 70 16.17 -8.52 2.88
C GLU A 70 15.31 -7.40 3.48
N ARG A 71 15.23 -6.22 2.83
CA ARG A 71 14.37 -5.13 3.32
C ARG A 71 12.90 -5.51 3.34
N TYR A 72 12.43 -6.24 2.33
CA TYR A 72 11.05 -6.71 2.28
C TYR A 72 10.78 -7.69 3.42
N THR A 73 11.64 -8.70 3.63
CA THR A 73 11.50 -9.65 4.75
C THR A 73 11.57 -8.97 6.11
N ILE A 74 12.47 -8.00 6.30
CA ILE A 74 12.55 -7.22 7.54
C ILE A 74 11.24 -6.45 7.78
N ASN A 75 10.71 -5.77 6.75
CA ASN A 75 9.46 -5.03 6.89
C ASN A 75 8.28 -5.97 7.15
N MET A 76 8.29 -7.18 6.57
CA MET A 76 7.28 -8.20 6.84
C MET A 76 7.22 -8.56 8.32
N CYS A 77 8.37 -8.85 8.91
CA CYS A 77 8.48 -9.16 10.34
C CYS A 77 8.10 -7.99 11.25
N ILE A 78 8.50 -6.77 10.88
CA ILE A 78 8.13 -5.57 11.63
C ILE A 78 6.61 -5.38 11.63
N GLU A 79 5.97 -5.50 10.47
CA GLU A 79 4.52 -5.31 10.35
C GLU A 79 3.74 -6.42 11.08
N GLU A 80 4.18 -7.67 11.02
CA GLU A 80 3.58 -8.76 11.79
C GLU A 80 3.65 -8.50 13.30
N CYS A 81 4.85 -8.18 13.80
CA CYS A 81 5.04 -7.82 15.20
C CYS A 81 4.16 -6.63 15.62
N ASN A 82 4.07 -5.58 14.79
CA ASN A 82 3.23 -4.42 15.07
C ASN A 82 1.74 -4.77 15.13
N TYR A 83 1.25 -5.62 14.21
CA TYR A 83 -0.16 -6.01 14.19
C TYR A 83 -0.51 -6.88 15.40
N ILE A 84 0.36 -7.82 15.77
CA ILE A 84 0.20 -8.65 16.99
C ILE A 84 0.21 -7.76 18.23
N ALA A 85 1.22 -6.90 18.38
CA ALA A 85 1.35 -6.01 19.54
C ALA A 85 0.18 -5.01 19.67
N SER A 86 -0.40 -4.61 18.55
CA SER A 86 -1.59 -3.75 18.50
C SER A 86 -2.91 -4.50 18.74
N GLY A 87 -2.87 -5.84 18.82
CA GLY A 87 -4.05 -6.69 18.91
C GLY A 87 -4.91 -6.70 17.64
N TYR A 88 -4.34 -6.33 16.49
CA TYR A 88 -5.05 -6.34 15.21
C TYR A 88 -5.20 -7.74 14.62
N ILE A 89 -4.30 -8.65 14.97
CA ILE A 89 -4.33 -10.06 14.61
C ILE A 89 -3.86 -10.90 15.79
N ASP A 90 -4.27 -12.16 15.83
CA ASP A 90 -3.71 -13.17 16.73
C ASP A 90 -2.29 -13.59 16.30
N ILE A 91 -1.53 -14.14 17.24
CA ILE A 91 -0.18 -14.70 17.00
C ILE A 91 -0.26 -15.90 16.06
N ASP A 92 -1.29 -16.73 16.24
CA ASP A 92 -1.47 -17.97 15.48
C ASP A 92 -2.55 -17.80 14.39
N PRO A 93 -2.44 -18.53 13.27
CA PRO A 93 -3.49 -18.56 12.27
C PRO A 93 -4.82 -19.12 12.83
N PRO A 94 -5.98 -18.73 12.25
CA PRO A 94 -6.13 -18.00 11.00
C PRO A 94 -6.04 -16.48 11.18
N TYR A 95 -5.04 -15.85 10.55
CA TYR A 95 -4.88 -14.40 10.57
C TYR A 95 -6.11 -13.70 9.99
N ARG A 96 -6.75 -12.89 10.82
CA ARG A 96 -7.92 -12.04 10.52
C ARG A 96 -7.80 -10.74 11.29
N LEU A 97 -8.30 -9.67 10.70
CA LEU A 97 -8.32 -8.38 11.38
C LEU A 97 -9.35 -8.39 12.52
N ASP A 98 -8.98 -7.87 13.69
CA ASP A 98 -9.91 -7.51 14.75
C ASP A 98 -10.42 -6.07 14.51
N PRO A 99 -11.66 -5.90 13.99
CA PRO A 99 -12.18 -4.59 13.65
C PRO A 99 -12.41 -3.71 14.89
N VAL A 100 -12.66 -4.29 16.06
CA VAL A 100 -12.90 -3.56 17.30
C VAL A 100 -11.59 -2.94 17.77
N ARG A 101 -10.51 -3.73 17.83
CA ARG A 101 -9.18 -3.24 18.20
C ARG A 101 -8.64 -2.21 17.22
N ILE A 102 -8.87 -2.43 15.93
CA ILE A 102 -8.53 -1.44 14.89
C ILE A 102 -9.23 -0.12 15.14
N GLU A 103 -10.55 -0.12 15.33
CA GLU A 103 -11.31 1.11 15.55
C GLU A 103 -10.87 1.82 16.83
N GLU A 104 -10.72 1.10 17.95
CA GLU A 104 -10.22 1.63 19.24
C GLU A 104 -8.88 2.35 19.07
N ASN A 105 -7.91 1.70 18.41
CA ASN A 105 -6.59 2.28 18.20
C ASN A 105 -6.64 3.47 17.22
N LEU A 106 -7.43 3.39 16.15
CA LEU A 106 -7.63 4.49 15.20
C LEU A 106 -8.20 5.73 15.89
N GLN A 107 -9.14 5.58 16.83
CA GLN A 107 -9.67 6.69 17.63
C GLN A 107 -8.58 7.42 18.41
N ILE A 108 -7.51 6.75 18.81
CA ILE A 108 -6.39 7.37 19.53
C ILE A 108 -5.46 8.08 18.54
N ILE A 109 -5.11 7.43 17.43
CA ILE A 109 -3.95 7.83 16.61
C ILE A 109 -4.26 8.67 15.37
N MET A 110 -5.51 8.65 14.88
CA MET A 110 -5.86 9.33 13.63
C MET A 110 -5.87 10.87 13.76
N PRO A 111 -5.60 11.63 12.69
CA PRO A 111 -5.72 13.08 12.72
C PRO A 111 -7.18 13.53 12.84
N GLU A 112 -7.40 14.76 13.28
CA GLU A 112 -8.72 15.40 13.25
C GLU A 112 -9.09 15.82 11.82
N PRO A 113 -10.38 15.77 11.43
CA PRO A 113 -11.54 15.35 12.22
C PRO A 113 -11.69 13.82 12.32
N LYS A 114 -11.76 13.28 13.55
CA LYS A 114 -11.88 11.82 13.80
C LYS A 114 -13.03 11.16 13.08
N THR A 115 -14.15 11.86 12.95
CA THR A 115 -15.35 11.36 12.25
C THR A 115 -15.09 11.00 10.78
N LYS A 116 -14.10 11.61 10.14
CA LYS A 116 -13.70 11.30 8.76
C LYS A 116 -12.50 10.36 8.71
N SER A 117 -11.43 10.65 9.46
CA SER A 117 -10.19 9.87 9.41
C SER A 117 -10.39 8.44 9.91
N VAL A 118 -11.04 8.25 11.06
CA VAL A 118 -11.28 6.92 11.64
C VAL A 118 -12.22 6.12 10.76
N LYS A 119 -13.31 6.73 10.29
CA LYS A 119 -14.25 6.07 9.38
C LYS A 119 -13.55 5.61 8.09
N PHE A 120 -12.79 6.50 7.46
CA PHE A 120 -12.06 6.19 6.23
C PHE A 120 -11.08 5.03 6.44
N MET A 121 -10.28 5.06 7.52
CA MET A 121 -9.28 4.02 7.76
C MET A 121 -9.89 2.68 8.17
N THR A 122 -10.98 2.68 8.94
CA THR A 122 -11.72 1.45 9.29
C THR A 122 -12.29 0.78 8.04
N GLU A 123 -12.91 1.56 7.15
CA GLU A 123 -13.38 1.05 5.85
C GLU A 123 -12.22 0.54 4.98
N THR A 124 -11.07 1.21 5.05
CA THR A 124 -9.87 0.82 4.31
C THR A 124 -9.32 -0.53 4.77
N TYR A 125 -9.23 -0.77 6.10
CA TYR A 125 -8.84 -2.07 6.65
C TYR A 125 -9.75 -3.19 6.13
N SER A 126 -11.07 -3.00 6.20
CA SER A 126 -12.04 -3.99 5.72
C SER A 126 -11.91 -4.27 4.23
N LYS A 127 -11.75 -3.23 3.40
CA LYS A 127 -11.53 -3.39 1.95
C LYS A 127 -10.22 -4.12 1.66
N CYS A 128 -9.17 -3.83 2.41
CA CYS A 128 -7.88 -4.45 2.22
C CYS A 128 -7.83 -5.92 2.63
N GLU A 129 -8.54 -6.30 3.68
CA GLU A 129 -8.69 -7.71 4.05
C GLU A 129 -9.41 -8.50 2.95
N LYS A 130 -10.51 -7.94 2.40
CA LYS A 130 -11.23 -8.53 1.26
C LYS A 130 -10.36 -8.60 0.01
N PHE A 131 -9.68 -7.51 -0.35
CA PHE A 131 -8.78 -7.47 -1.49
C PHE A 131 -7.69 -8.54 -1.37
N ARG A 132 -7.09 -8.69 -0.18
CA ARG A 132 -6.10 -9.75 0.09
C ARG A 132 -6.70 -11.15 -0.08
N GLN A 133 -7.91 -11.40 0.41
CA GLN A 133 -8.55 -12.72 0.26
C GLN A 133 -8.69 -13.12 -1.23
N HIS A 134 -8.96 -12.16 -2.12
CA HIS A 134 -9.08 -12.41 -3.56
C HIS A 134 -7.74 -12.37 -4.32
N HIS A 135 -6.74 -11.67 -3.78
CA HIS A 135 -5.51 -11.34 -4.50
C HIS A 135 -4.23 -11.58 -3.70
N ALA A 136 -4.22 -12.50 -2.73
CA ALA A 136 -3.04 -12.80 -1.91
C ALA A 136 -1.79 -13.08 -2.75
N SER A 137 -1.94 -13.71 -3.93
CA SER A 137 -0.86 -13.95 -4.88
C SER A 137 -0.24 -12.68 -5.47
N ARG A 138 -0.99 -11.58 -5.62
CA ARG A 138 -0.45 -10.29 -6.13
C ARG A 138 0.57 -9.66 -5.21
N PHE A 139 0.50 -9.96 -3.91
CA PHE A 139 1.46 -9.45 -2.94
C PHE A 139 2.52 -10.48 -2.53
N THR A 140 2.35 -11.74 -2.92
CA THR A 140 3.28 -12.80 -2.56
C THR A 140 4.47 -12.74 -3.52
N LEU A 141 5.52 -12.02 -3.11
CA LEU A 141 6.84 -12.22 -3.70
C LEU A 141 7.47 -13.45 -3.04
N HIS A 142 7.79 -14.47 -3.82
CA HIS A 142 8.67 -15.55 -3.38
C HIS A 142 10.08 -14.97 -3.23
N LEU A 143 10.41 -14.52 -2.03
CA LEU A 143 11.74 -14.05 -1.70
C LEU A 143 12.56 -15.20 -1.11
N PRO A 144 13.89 -15.22 -1.36
CA PRO A 144 14.76 -16.18 -0.72
C PRO A 144 14.75 -15.99 0.80
N ASP A 145 14.97 -17.08 1.53
CA ASP A 145 15.15 -17.04 2.97
C ASP A 145 16.30 -16.11 3.35
N VAL A 146 16.13 -15.40 4.47
CA VAL A 146 17.10 -14.44 4.96
C VAL A 146 17.75 -15.02 6.21
N GLU A 147 19.03 -15.38 6.12
CA GLU A 147 19.76 -16.18 7.12
C GLU A 147 19.70 -15.63 8.57
N PHE A 148 19.55 -14.31 8.75
CA PHE A 148 19.51 -13.68 10.07
C PHE A 148 18.08 -13.52 10.64
N ILE A 149 17.06 -14.02 9.96
CA ILE A 149 15.69 -14.08 10.45
C ILE A 149 15.41 -15.54 10.85
N GLU A 150 15.48 -15.82 12.15
CA GLU A 150 15.40 -17.18 12.69
C GLU A 150 14.01 -17.82 12.52
N GLN A 151 12.96 -17.01 12.64
CA GLN A 151 11.57 -17.44 12.50
C GLN A 151 10.93 -16.74 11.30
N PRO A 152 10.35 -17.49 10.34
CA PRO A 152 9.72 -16.88 9.18
C PRO A 152 8.46 -16.12 9.60
N CYS A 153 8.37 -14.88 9.14
CA CYS A 153 7.26 -13.99 9.45
C CYS A 153 6.12 -14.14 8.45
N ASN A 154 4.88 -13.96 8.89
CA ASN A 154 3.73 -14.05 8.00
C ASN A 154 3.57 -12.78 7.13
N PRO A 155 3.29 -12.91 5.83
CA PRO A 155 3.10 -11.74 4.97
C PRO A 155 1.80 -10.97 5.23
N PHE A 156 0.83 -11.53 5.96
CA PHE A 156 -0.51 -10.96 6.15
C PHE A 156 -0.47 -9.47 6.52
N ALA A 157 0.23 -9.11 7.58
CA ALA A 157 0.26 -7.73 8.09
C ALA A 157 0.85 -6.76 7.05
N LEU A 158 1.97 -7.12 6.43
CA LEU A 158 2.60 -6.31 5.38
C LEU A 158 1.68 -6.13 4.17
N GLN A 159 0.98 -7.18 3.76
CA GLN A 159 0.04 -7.12 2.62
C GLN A 159 -1.12 -6.16 2.91
N ILE A 160 -1.69 -6.21 4.12
CA ILE A 160 -2.71 -5.26 4.56
C ILE A 160 -2.14 -3.83 4.56
N THR A 161 -0.97 -3.60 5.16
CA THR A 161 -0.33 -2.28 5.20
C THR A 161 -0.05 -1.70 3.81
N ILE A 162 0.46 -2.50 2.87
CA ILE A 162 0.68 -2.05 1.48
C ILE A 162 -0.65 -1.67 0.83
N CYS A 163 -1.67 -2.53 0.95
CA CYS A 163 -2.99 -2.25 0.42
C CYS A 163 -3.56 -0.95 0.97
N MET A 164 -3.48 -0.75 2.29
CA MET A 164 -4.00 0.46 2.93
C MET A 164 -3.33 1.72 2.42
N ARG A 165 -2.00 1.70 2.26
CA ARG A 165 -1.24 2.85 1.76
C ARG A 165 -1.62 3.21 0.32
N ILE A 166 -1.80 2.20 -0.53
CA ILE A 166 -2.26 2.40 -1.91
C ILE A 166 -3.68 2.96 -1.92
N PHE A 167 -4.60 2.34 -1.17
CA PHE A 167 -5.99 2.76 -1.11
C PHE A 167 -6.13 4.20 -0.57
N ALA A 168 -5.39 4.52 0.50
CA ALA A 168 -5.33 5.85 1.08
C ALA A 168 -4.81 6.89 0.07
N MET A 169 -3.77 6.59 -0.70
CA MET A 169 -3.30 7.51 -1.75
C MET A 169 -4.32 7.72 -2.87
N GLN A 170 -4.98 6.65 -3.32
CA GLN A 170 -5.99 6.70 -4.38
C GLN A 170 -7.22 7.50 -3.94
N ASN A 171 -7.63 7.34 -2.68
CA ASN A 171 -8.92 7.82 -2.16
C ASN A 171 -8.79 8.87 -1.05
N CYS A 172 -7.61 9.48 -0.87
CA CYS A 172 -7.35 10.40 0.24
C CYS A 172 -8.41 11.51 0.28
N PRO A 173 -9.12 11.68 1.41
CA PRO A 173 -10.08 12.77 1.56
C PRO A 173 -9.37 14.12 1.48
N ARG A 174 -10.07 15.12 0.94
CA ARG A 174 -9.48 16.43 0.64
C ARG A 174 -8.91 17.13 1.87
N GLU A 175 -9.46 16.88 3.06
CA GLU A 175 -8.99 17.53 4.29
C GLU A 175 -7.62 17.02 4.73
N PHE A 176 -7.25 15.79 4.35
CA PHE A 176 -6.00 15.13 4.73
C PHE A 176 -4.99 15.09 3.58
N PHE A 177 -5.33 15.71 2.44
CA PHE A 177 -4.53 15.69 1.23
C PHE A 177 -3.85 17.04 0.98
N VAL A 178 -2.54 17.02 0.77
CA VAL A 178 -1.78 18.21 0.41
C VAL A 178 -2.02 18.55 -1.06
N ASN A 179 -2.68 19.67 -1.32
CA ASN A 179 -2.98 20.12 -2.68
C ASN A 179 -1.77 20.82 -3.34
N SER A 180 -0.78 20.03 -3.76
CA SER A 180 0.37 20.50 -4.55
C SER A 180 0.46 19.79 -5.90
N LYS A 181 1.27 20.33 -6.82
CA LYS A 181 1.50 19.69 -8.13
C LYS A 181 2.12 18.30 -7.96
N GLU A 182 3.05 18.17 -7.03
CA GLU A 182 3.78 16.94 -6.73
C GLU A 182 2.84 15.88 -6.14
N CYS A 183 1.93 16.29 -5.26
CA CYS A 183 0.97 15.37 -4.65
C CYS A 183 -0.13 14.94 -5.61
N ASN A 184 -0.59 15.84 -6.48
CA ASN A 184 -1.51 15.48 -7.55
C ASN A 184 -0.87 14.50 -8.55
N MET A 185 0.40 14.72 -8.92
CA MET A 185 1.16 13.77 -9.73
C MET A 185 1.29 12.40 -9.03
N THR A 186 1.63 12.42 -7.74
CA THR A 186 1.73 11.19 -6.93
C THR A 186 0.40 10.43 -6.88
N LYS A 187 -0.71 11.12 -6.63
CA LYS A 187 -2.05 10.53 -6.65
C LYS A 187 -2.38 9.90 -8.02
N ASN A 188 -2.06 10.60 -9.11
CA ASN A 188 -2.26 10.08 -10.46
C ASN A 188 -1.41 8.85 -10.75
N TYR A 189 -0.18 8.78 -10.25
CA TYR A 189 0.64 7.57 -10.32
C TYR A 189 -0.08 6.39 -9.64
N PHE A 190 -0.58 6.55 -8.42
CA PHE A 190 -1.30 5.47 -7.73
C PHE A 190 -2.60 5.06 -8.44
N LEU A 191 -3.32 6.01 -9.04
CA LEU A 191 -4.55 5.73 -9.78
C LEU A 191 -4.29 4.98 -11.10
N ASN A 192 -3.25 5.38 -11.84
CA ASN A 192 -3.04 4.90 -13.21
C ASN A 192 -2.03 3.75 -13.32
N CYS A 193 -1.11 3.61 -12.35
CA CYS A 193 0.04 2.70 -12.45
C CYS A 193 0.04 1.55 -11.44
N VAL A 194 -0.62 1.69 -10.29
CA VAL A 194 -0.54 0.71 -9.18
C VAL A 194 -1.76 -0.22 -9.13
N GLY A 195 -2.79 0.07 -9.94
CA GLY A 195 -4.05 -0.68 -9.99
C GLY A 195 -5.02 -0.25 -8.91
N ASP A 196 -6.29 -0.07 -9.27
CA ASP A 196 -7.33 0.40 -8.36
C ASP A 196 -7.78 -0.70 -7.41
N ILE A 197 -7.58 -0.50 -6.10
CA ILE A 197 -7.99 -1.46 -5.07
C ILE A 197 -9.50 -1.45 -4.88
N GLY A 198 -10.14 -0.29 -5.01
CA GLY A 198 -11.58 -0.12 -4.74
C GLY A 198 -12.48 -0.82 -5.75
N SER A 199 -12.09 -0.87 -7.02
CA SER A 199 -12.83 -1.56 -8.08
C SER A 199 -12.50 -3.05 -8.21
N ASN A 200 -11.44 -3.54 -7.56
CA ASN A 200 -10.97 -4.93 -7.64
C ASN A 200 -11.19 -5.67 -6.31
N LEU A 201 -12.40 -5.60 -5.75
CA LEU A 201 -12.76 -6.30 -4.51
C LEU A 201 -13.41 -7.67 -4.75
N SER A 202 -13.45 -8.14 -6.00
CA SER A 202 -14.20 -9.33 -6.47
C SER A 202 -13.33 -10.28 -7.28
#